data_AF-A0AAW1FJP5-F1
#
_entry.id   AF-A0AAW1FJP5-F1
#
_cell.length_a   1.000
_cell.length_b   1.000
_cell.length_c   1.000
_cell.angle_alpha   90.00
_cell.angle_beta   90.00
_cell.angle_gamma   90.00
#
_symmetry.space_group_name_H-M   'P 1'
#
loop_
_entity.id
_entity.type
_entity.pdbx_description
1 polymer ?
#
loop_
_entity_poly.entity_id
_entity_poly.type
_entity_poly.pdbx_seq_one_letter_code
_entity_poly.pdbx_strand_id
1 'polypeptide(L)'
;MLFLPLLSNPSHFSSSSILPGIIPFSPSRSHKLHLQKNRRDTCNFDKEFTKMPVDLTPTDKLVIMNLDQDDFLGFSFTNAEYVAPGN
;
A
#
# COMPACT_ATOMS: atom_id res chain seq x y z
N MET A 1 49.70 16.18 -15.17
CA MET A 1 49.86 14.73 -15.38
C MET A 1 48.87 14.02 -14.47
N LEU A 2 47.83 13.45 -15.06
CA LEU A 2 46.80 12.65 -14.39
C LEU A 2 47.36 11.24 -14.16
N PHE A 3 47.16 10.65 -12.97
CA PHE A 3 47.24 9.20 -12.79
C PHE A 3 46.20 8.74 -11.74
N LEU A 4 45.27 7.89 -12.19
CA LEU A 4 44.22 7.21 -11.44
C LEU A 4 44.81 6.24 -10.38
N PRO A 5 44.15 6.04 -9.22
CA PRO A 5 44.17 4.75 -8.55
C PRO A 5 43.00 3.88 -9.02
N LEU A 6 43.34 2.62 -9.25
CA LEU A 6 42.55 1.57 -9.87
C LEU A 6 41.20 1.27 -9.18
N LEU A 7 40.20 1.02 -10.01
CA LEU A 7 38.98 0.28 -9.69
C LEU A 7 39.37 -1.07 -9.08
N SER A 8 39.12 -1.27 -7.79
CA SER A 8 39.25 -2.59 -7.16
C SER A 8 37.97 -3.39 -7.42
N ASN A 9 38.13 -4.54 -8.07
CA ASN A 9 37.08 -5.49 -8.44
C ASN A 9 36.10 -5.80 -7.30
N PRO A 10 34.77 -5.69 -7.51
CA PRO A 10 33.78 -6.15 -6.56
C PRO A 10 33.37 -7.59 -6.89
N SER A 11 34.29 -8.56 -6.80
CA SER A 11 33.98 -9.97 -7.06
C SER A 11 33.90 -10.86 -5.82
N HIS A 12 33.93 -10.31 -4.60
CA HIS A 12 33.79 -11.11 -3.39
C HIS A 12 32.91 -10.42 -2.33
N PHE A 13 31.62 -10.25 -2.65
CA PHE A 13 30.61 -10.09 -1.59
C PHE A 13 30.16 -11.50 -1.19
N SER A 14 30.76 -12.03 -0.13
CA SER A 14 30.45 -13.36 0.40
C SER A 14 29.06 -13.34 1.04
N SER A 15 28.16 -14.19 0.58
CA SER A 15 26.73 -14.25 0.93
C SER A 15 26.41 -14.70 2.36
N SER A 16 27.42 -14.85 3.23
CA SER A 16 27.29 -15.51 4.54
C SER A 16 27.09 -14.56 5.73
N SER A 17 26.87 -13.26 5.51
CA SER A 17 26.61 -12.27 6.57
C SER A 17 25.22 -11.61 6.52
N ILE A 18 24.20 -12.34 6.05
CA ILE A 18 22.81 -11.86 6.13
C ILE A 18 22.28 -12.14 7.54
N LEU A 19 22.08 -11.08 8.31
CA LEU A 19 21.40 -11.12 9.62
C LEU A 19 19.98 -11.72 9.44
N PRO A 20 19.51 -12.62 10.34
CA PRO A 20 18.15 -13.12 10.28
C PRO A 20 17.18 -11.97 10.60
N GLY A 21 16.46 -11.47 9.60
CA GLY A 21 15.46 -10.41 9.78
C GLY A 21 15.41 -9.37 8.67
N ILE A 22 16.39 -9.33 7.76
CA ILE A 22 16.31 -8.50 6.57
C ILE A 22 15.71 -9.33 5.44
N ILE A 23 14.46 -9.06 5.07
CA ILE A 23 13.87 -9.59 3.84
C ILE A 23 14.76 -9.10 2.70
N PRO A 24 15.41 -9.98 1.92
CA PRO A 24 16.25 -9.53 0.81
C PRO A 24 15.36 -8.76 -0.16
N PHE A 25 15.72 -7.51 -0.43
CA PHE A 25 15.09 -6.71 -1.47
C PHE A 25 15.24 -7.45 -2.79
N SER A 26 14.16 -8.08 -3.27
CA SER A 26 14.14 -8.77 -4.55
C SER A 26 14.09 -7.72 -5.66
N PRO A 27 15.17 -7.53 -6.46
CA PRO A 27 15.17 -6.57 -7.55
C PRO A 27 14.61 -7.27 -8.78
N SER A 28 13.35 -7.70 -8.74
CA SER A 28 12.64 -8.17 -9.91
C SER A 28 11.14 -7.98 -9.77
N ARG A 29 10.72 -6.72 -9.81
CA ARG A 29 9.42 -6.38 -10.35
C ARG A 29 9.66 -5.21 -11.28
N SER A 30 9.69 -5.46 -12.59
CA SER A 30 9.66 -4.40 -13.59
C SER A 30 8.51 -3.46 -13.24
N HIS A 31 8.82 -2.29 -12.68
CA HIS A 31 7.84 -1.27 -12.41
C HIS A 31 7.44 -0.67 -13.76
N LYS A 32 6.56 -1.38 -14.48
CA LYS A 32 5.78 -0.78 -15.53
C LYS A 32 4.97 0.32 -14.86
N LEU A 33 5.35 1.58 -15.08
CA LEU A 33 4.58 2.74 -14.65
C LEU A 33 3.16 2.53 -15.17
N HIS A 34 2.25 2.10 -14.30
CA HIS A 34 0.86 1.89 -14.67
C HIS A 34 0.22 3.27 -14.81
N LEU A 35 0.20 3.77 -16.04
CA LEU A 35 -0.60 4.93 -16.38
C LEU A 35 -2.07 4.54 -16.20
N GLN A 36 -2.75 5.23 -15.29
CA GLN A 36 -4.16 5.02 -14.99
C GLN A 36 -4.99 5.23 -16.26
N LYS A 37 -5.70 4.19 -16.71
CA LYS A 37 -6.39 4.21 -18.02
C LYS A 37 -7.69 5.02 -17.98
N ASN A 38 -8.40 4.99 -16.84
CA ASN A 38 -9.64 5.73 -16.62
C ASN A 38 -9.96 5.87 -15.11
N ARG A 39 -11.01 6.61 -14.75
CA ARG A 39 -11.40 6.88 -13.35
C ARG A 39 -11.73 5.62 -12.54
N ARG A 40 -12.13 4.52 -13.19
CA ARG A 40 -12.51 3.25 -12.54
C ARG A 40 -11.40 2.19 -12.63
N ASP A 41 -10.21 2.56 -13.07
CA ASP A 41 -9.11 1.61 -13.26
C ASP A 41 -8.58 1.12 -11.91
N THR A 42 -8.55 -0.20 -11.73
CA THR A 42 -8.09 -0.87 -10.51
C THR A 42 -6.81 -1.67 -10.70
N CYS A 43 -6.09 -1.49 -11.83
CA CYS A 43 -4.87 -2.26 -12.14
C CYS A 43 -3.75 -2.16 -11.07
N ASN A 44 -3.79 -1.12 -10.24
CA ASN A 44 -2.82 -0.87 -9.18
C ASN A 44 -3.16 -1.60 -7.87
N PHE A 45 -4.32 -2.25 -7.79
CA PHE A 45 -4.79 -3.02 -6.65
C PHE A 45 -4.65 -4.52 -6.92
N ASP A 46 -4.53 -5.33 -5.86
CA ASP A 46 -4.58 -6.78 -6.01
C ASP A 46 -5.95 -7.22 -6.52
N LYS A 47 -5.95 -8.17 -7.46
CA LYS A 47 -7.17 -8.70 -8.06
C LYS A 47 -8.03 -9.43 -7.03
N GLU A 48 -7.42 -10.01 -5.99
CA GLU A 48 -8.17 -10.69 -4.93
C GLU A 48 -9.19 -9.75 -4.27
N PHE A 49 -8.77 -8.52 -3.91
CA PHE A 49 -9.68 -7.53 -3.33
C PHE A 49 -10.72 -7.01 -4.32
N THR A 50 -10.35 -6.81 -5.59
CA THR A 50 -11.29 -6.28 -6.60
C THR A 50 -12.35 -7.28 -7.10
N LYS A 51 -12.13 -8.58 -6.86
CA LYS A 51 -13.05 -9.65 -7.26
C LYS A 51 -14.04 -10.03 -6.16
N MET A 52 -13.75 -9.68 -4.91
CA MET A 52 -14.68 -9.93 -3.82
C MET A 52 -15.94 -9.06 -3.97
N PRO A 53 -17.12 -9.56 -3.56
CA PRO A 53 -18.31 -8.73 -3.48
C PRO A 53 -18.09 -7.59 -2.48
N VAL A 54 -18.67 -6.43 -2.78
CA VAL A 54 -18.69 -5.30 -1.85
C VAL A 54 -19.79 -5.56 -0.84
N ASP A 55 -19.44 -6.19 0.27
CA ASP A 55 -20.36 -6.53 1.34
C ASP A 55 -19.85 -6.04 2.70
N LEU A 56 -20.77 -5.71 3.60
CA LEU A 56 -20.44 -5.33 4.97
C LEU A 56 -20.48 -6.58 5.83
N THR A 57 -19.43 -6.78 6.64
CA THR A 57 -19.43 -7.86 7.63
C THR A 57 -20.67 -7.73 8.53
N PRO A 58 -21.51 -8.78 8.64
CA PRO A 58 -22.66 -8.74 9.52
C PRO A 58 -22.22 -8.42 10.95
N THR A 59 -22.91 -7.48 11.60
CA THR A 59 -22.64 -7.08 12.97
C THR A 59 -23.48 -7.88 13.96
N ASP A 60 -22.89 -8.18 15.13
CA ASP A 60 -23.61 -8.84 16.23
C ASP A 60 -24.41 -7.79 17.02
N LYS A 61 -25.72 -8.03 17.16
CA LYS A 61 -26.65 -7.13 17.85
C LYS A 61 -26.27 -6.94 19.31
N LEU A 62 -25.79 -7.98 19.99
CA LEU A 62 -25.38 -7.87 21.39
C LEU A 62 -24.11 -7.04 21.53
N VAL A 63 -23.19 -7.15 20.57
CA VAL A 63 -22.01 -6.27 20.54
C VAL A 63 -22.47 -4.83 20.40
N ILE A 64 -23.30 -4.52 19.40
CA ILE A 64 -23.80 -3.16 19.16
C ILE A 64 -24.53 -2.59 20.39
N MET A 65 -25.40 -3.37 21.03
CA MET A 65 -26.20 -2.92 22.18
C MET A 65 -25.35 -2.62 23.43
N ASN A 66 -24.17 -3.23 23.55
CA ASN A 66 -23.27 -3.02 24.69
C ASN A 66 -22.20 -1.97 24.41
N LEU A 67 -22.16 -1.37 23.21
CA LEU A 67 -21.28 -0.25 22.92
C LEU A 67 -21.83 1.03 23.55
N ASP A 68 -20.97 1.77 24.25
CA ASP A 68 -21.26 3.14 24.63
C ASP A 68 -21.35 3.99 23.36
N GLN A 69 -22.51 4.63 23.14
CA GLN A 69 -22.73 5.48 21.97
C GLN A 69 -22.14 6.88 22.16
N ASP A 70 -21.90 7.29 23.42
CA ASP A 70 -21.38 8.62 23.70
C ASP A 70 -19.90 8.75 23.31
N ASP A 71 -19.17 7.63 23.20
CA ASP A 71 -17.80 7.55 22.66
C ASP A 71 -17.67 8.08 21.22
N PHE A 72 -18.78 8.15 20.49
CA PHE A 72 -18.83 8.61 19.09
C PHE A 72 -19.47 10.01 18.94
N LEU A 73 -19.71 10.73 20.04
CA LEU A 73 -20.20 12.11 19.98
C LEU A 73 -19.20 13.01 19.24
N GLY A 74 -19.71 13.82 18.32
CA GLY A 74 -18.88 14.69 17.47
C GLY A 74 -18.17 13.97 16.33
N PHE A 75 -18.44 12.68 16.07
CA PHE A 75 -17.85 11.95 14.95
C PHE A 75 -18.32 12.45 13.58
N SER A 76 -19.56 12.94 13.48
CA SER A 76 -20.13 13.40 12.21
C SER A 76 -19.38 14.62 11.66
N PHE A 77 -18.82 14.46 10.46
CA PHE A 77 -18.13 15.53 9.71
C PHE A 77 -18.57 15.51 8.24
N THR A 78 -18.70 16.69 7.64
CA THR A 78 -18.90 16.84 6.19
C THR A 78 -18.00 17.98 5.72
N ASN A 79 -17.23 17.74 4.65
CA ASN A 79 -16.34 18.76 4.09
C ASN A 79 -17.15 19.82 3.33
N ALA A 80 -17.22 21.04 3.86
CA ALA A 80 -17.96 22.15 3.27
C ALA A 80 -17.36 22.66 1.94
N GLU A 81 -16.06 22.44 1.73
CA GLU A 81 -15.35 22.88 0.52
C GLU A 81 -15.45 21.87 -0.64
N TYR A 82 -16.13 20.75 -0.43
CA TYR A 82 -16.22 19.71 -1.45
C TYR A 82 -17.20 20.09 -2.57
N VAL A 83 -16.67 20.29 -3.79
CA VAL A 83 -17.44 20.46 -5.02
C VAL A 83 -17.34 19.18 -5.84
N ALA A 84 -18.47 18.49 -6.06
CA ALA A 84 -18.49 17.26 -6.83
C ALA A 84 -18.09 17.52 -8.30
N PRO A 85 -17.22 16.70 -8.90
CA PRO A 85 -16.91 16.83 -10.32
C PRO A 85 -18.16 16.53 -11.16
N GLY A 86 -18.42 17.35 -12.19
CA GLY A 86 -19.51 17.13 -13.15
C GLY A 86 -19.44 15.74 -13.81
N ASN A 87 -20.61 15.18 -14.11
CA ASN A 87 -20.77 13.80 -14.57
C ASN A 87 -20.45 13.61 -16.06
#